data_AF-A0A485MYZ4-F1
#
_entry.id   AF-A0A485MYZ4-F1
#
_cell.length_a   1.000
_cell.length_b   1.000
_cell.length_c   1.000
_cell.angle_alpha   90.00
_cell.angle_beta   90.00
_cell.angle_gamma   90.00
#
_symmetry.space_group_name_H-M   'P 1'
#
loop_
_entity.id
_entity.type
_entity.pdbx_description
1 polymer ?
#
loop_
_entity_poly.entity_id
_entity_poly.type
_entity_poly.pdbx_seq_one_letter_code
_entity_poly.pdbx_strand_id
1 'polypeptide(L)' 'MVLDALHLRKATVPKTEIQEEIAKMYKTTLNVIFVYGFKTYFDGGKTMGFAMIYDSLD' A
#
# COMPACT_ATOMS: atom_id res chain seq x y z
N MET A 1 -6.70 6.52 -4.08
CA MET A 1 -7.36 5.20 -3.99
C MET A 1 -7.31 4.71 -2.55
N VAL A 2 -8.31 3.93 -2.13
CA VAL A 2 -8.34 3.28 -0.81
C VAL A 2 -7.64 1.93 -0.91
N LEU A 3 -6.83 1.59 0.10
CA LEU A 3 -6.11 0.32 0.20
C LEU A 3 -6.61 -0.48 1.39
N ASP A 4 -6.90 -1.75 1.11
CA ASP A 4 -7.15 -2.79 2.10
C ASP A 4 -6.09 -3.87 1.96
N ALA A 5 -5.15 -3.92 2.92
CA ALA A 5 -4.13 -4.96 3.00
C ALA A 5 -4.57 -6.04 4.00
N LEU A 6 -4.78 -7.26 3.50
CA LEU A 6 -5.12 -8.42 4.31
C LEU A 6 -3.85 -9.23 4.58
N HIS A 7 -3.47 -9.37 5.84
CA HIS A 7 -2.28 -10.11 6.25
C HIS A 7 -2.59 -11.00 7.46
N LEU A 8 -3.08 -12.21 7.17
CA LEU A 8 -3.45 -13.18 8.22
C LEU A 8 -2.21 -13.68 8.97
N ARG A 9 -2.20 -13.51 10.29
CA ARG A 9 -1.14 -13.98 11.21
C ARG A 9 0.26 -13.45 10.90
N LYS A 10 0.38 -12.37 10.12
CA LYS A 10 1.64 -11.69 9.87
C LYS A 10 1.65 -10.34 10.58
N ALA A 11 2.84 -9.83 10.82
CA ALA A 11 3.00 -8.46 11.28
C ALA A 11 2.55 -7.48 10.18
N THR A 12 2.35 -6.22 10.56
CA THR A 12 1.99 -5.15 9.63
C THR A 12 2.94 -5.11 8.44
N VAL A 13 2.37 -5.16 7.23
CA VAL A 13 3.12 -5.14 5.97
C VAL A 13 3.88 -3.81 5.83
N PRO A 14 5.18 -3.83 5.48
CA PRO A 14 5.94 -2.61 5.28
C PRO A 14 5.46 -1.85 4.04
N LYS A 15 5.64 -0.52 4.05
CA LYS A 15 5.18 0.35 2.95
C LYS A 15 5.78 -0.02 1.60
N THR A 16 7.02 -0.48 1.57
CA THR A 16 7.74 -0.88 0.36
C THR A 16 7.08 -2.04 -0.36
N GLU A 17 6.69 -3.10 0.37
CA GLU A 17 5.97 -4.24 -0.18
C GLU A 17 4.60 -3.82 -0.76
N ILE A 18 3.90 -2.91 -0.08
CA ILE A 18 2.62 -2.37 -0.57
C ILE A 18 2.83 -1.59 -1.87
N GLN A 19 3.88 -0.77 -1.95
CA GLN A 19 4.21 -0.03 -3.18
C GLN A 19 4.57 -0.97 -4.33
N GLU A 20 5.32 -2.04 -4.06
CA GLU A 20 5.68 -3.06 -5.05
C GLU A 20 4.46 -3.81 -5.60
N GLU A 21 3.52 -4.20 -4.76
CA GLU A 21 2.29 -4.87 -5.22
C GLU A 21 1.42 -3.92 -6.07
N ILE A 22 1.34 -2.65 -5.69
CA ILE A 22 0.63 -1.63 -6.50
C ILE A 22 1.35 -1.40 -7.83
N ALA A 23 2.68 -1.33 -7.82
CA ALA A 23 3.49 -1.19 -9.03
C ALA A 23 3.25 -2.34 -10.01
N LYS A 24 3.18 -3.58 -9.50
CA LYS A 24 2.85 -4.77 -10.30
C LYS A 24 1.44 -4.72 -10.87
N MET A 25 0.44 -4.37 -10.05
CA MET A 25 -0.96 -4.32 -10.47
C MET A 25 -1.21 -3.27 -11.56
N TYR A 26 -0.67 -2.06 -11.39
CA TYR A 26 -0.91 -0.94 -12.29
C TYR A 26 0.20 -0.74 -13.33
N LYS A 27 1.18 -1.65 -13.39
CA LYS A 27 2.32 -1.62 -14.33
C LYS A 27 3.03 -0.26 -14.34
N THR A 28 3.22 0.29 -13.16
CA THR A 28 3.85 1.61 -12.97
C THR A 28 5.13 1.48 -12.15
N THR A 29 5.92 2.56 -12.10
CA THR A 29 7.18 2.58 -11.35
C THR A 29 6.94 2.96 -9.89
N LEU A 30 7.79 2.46 -8.98
CA LEU A 30 7.67 2.73 -7.54
C LEU A 30 7.73 4.22 -7.18
N ASN A 31 8.45 5.01 -7.99
CA ASN A 31 8.72 6.42 -7.71
C ASN A 31 7.47 7.30 -7.78
N VAL A 32 6.46 6.90 -8.56
CA VAL A 32 5.21 7.64 -8.72
C VAL A 32 4.09 7.17 -7.77
N ILE A 33 4.39 6.20 -6.89
CA ILE A 33 3.41 5.61 -5.96
C ILE A 33 3.68 6.10 -4.54
N PHE A 34 2.71 6.82 -3.98
CA PHE A 34 2.77 7.32 -2.62
C PHE A 34 1.70 6.67 -1.76
N VAL A 35 2.13 6.02 -0.67
CA VAL A 35 1.25 5.32 0.26
C VAL A 35 1.27 5.97 1.64
N TYR A 36 0.11 6.27 2.21
CA TYR A 36 0.00 7.01 3.46
C TYR A 36 -1.30 6.70 4.23
N GLY A 37 -1.40 7.23 5.46
CA GLY A 37 -2.60 7.13 6.28
C GLY A 37 -2.93 5.70 6.73
N PHE A 38 -1.91 4.88 6.97
CA PHE A 38 -2.12 3.49 7.37
C PHE A 38 -2.67 3.37 8.80
N LYS A 39 -3.71 2.55 8.96
CA LYS A 39 -4.30 2.16 10.24
C LYS A 39 -4.53 0.66 10.27
N THR A 40 -3.86 -0.02 11.19
CA THR A 40 -4.05 -1.45 11.44
C THR A 40 -5.24 -1.67 12.38
N TYR A 41 -6.05 -2.67 12.07
CA TYR A 41 -7.14 -3.11 12.94
C TYR A 41 -6.59 -3.76 14.21
N PHE A 42 -7.38 -3.67 15.29
CA PHE A 42 -7.14 -4.49 16.47
C PHE A 42 -7.18 -5.97 16.07
N ASP A 43 -6.27 -6.79 16.61
CA ASP A 43 -5.95 -8.17 16.18
C ASP A 43 -5.05 -8.28 14.93
N GLY A 44 -4.63 -7.17 14.32
CA GLY A 44 -3.54 -7.16 13.36
C GLY A 44 -3.84 -7.72 11.96
N GLY A 45 -4.93 -8.48 11.75
CA GLY A 45 -5.17 -9.18 10.48
C GLY A 45 -5.51 -8.31 9.25
N LYS A 46 -5.76 -7.01 9.46
CA LYS A 46 -6.12 -6.07 8.39
C LYS A 46 -5.46 -4.71 8.61
N THR A 47 -4.99 -4.08 7.55
CA THR A 47 -4.54 -2.69 7.55
C THR A 47 -5.22 -1.92 6.44
N MET A 48 -5.80 -0.78 6.81
CA MET A 48 -6.36 0.19 5.86
C MET A 48 -5.36 1.31 5.59
N GLY A 49 -5.40 1.88 4.39
CA GLY A 49 -4.62 3.05 4.06
C GLY A 49 -5.07 3.70 2.76
N PHE A 50 -4.27 4.65 2.29
CA PHE A 50 -4.50 5.36 1.04
C PHE A 50 -3.26 5.25 0.15
N ALA A 51 -3.49 5.22 -1.16
CA ALA A 51 -2.46 5.41 -2.15
C ALA A 51 -2.83 6.50 -3.14
N MET A 52 -1.80 7.17 -3.65
CA MET A 52 -1.83 8.03 -4.81
C MET A 52 -0.83 7.46 -5.81
N ILE A 53 -1.27 7.32 -7.06
CA ILE A 53 -0.42 6.96 -8.19
C ILE A 53 -0.48 8.15 -9.12
N TYR A 54 0.69 8.72 -9.41
CA TYR A 54 0.84 9.82 -10.36
C TYR A 54 1.27 9.30 -11.73
N ASP A 55 0.99 10.05 -12.79
CA ASP A 55 1.49 9.75 -14.13
C ASP A 55 2.94 10.19 -14.33
N SER A 56 3.34 11.28 -13.67
CA SER A 56 4.70 11.86 -13.68
C SER A 56 5.01 12.53 -12.34
N LEU A 57 6.30 12.71 -12.03
CA LEU A 57 6.80 13.48 -10.87
C LEU A 57 7.18 14.92 -11.23
N ASP A 58 7.01 15.29 -12.49
CA ASP A 58 7.25 16.64 -13.02
C ASP A 58 6.15 17.62 -12.60
#